data_AF-A0A7C0XRJ1-F1
#
_entry.id   AF-A0A7C0XRJ1-F1
#
_cell.length_a   1.000
_cell.length_b   1.000
_cell.length_c   1.000
_cell.angle_alpha   90.00
_cell.angle_beta   90.00
_cell.angle_gamma   90.00
#
_symmetry.space_group_name_H-M   'P 1'
#
loop_
_entity.id
_entity.type
_entity.pdbx_description
1 polymer ?
#
loop_
_entity_poly.entity_id
_entity_poly.type
_entity_poly.pdbx_seq_one_letter_code
_entity_poly.pdbx_strand_id
1 'polypeptide(L)' 'LLLKLKKEYTIVIVTHNMQQAARVSDYTGYFYFGRLIEFNKTKELFENPKEKLTEAYISGKFG' A
#
# COMPACT_ATOMS: atom_id res chain seq x y z
N LEU A 1 -17.35 -6.31 -0.31
CA LEU A 1 -17.80 -5.90 1.05
C LEU A 1 -17.01 -4.70 1.57
N LEU A 2 -15.67 -4.79 1.67
CA LEU A 2 -14.79 -3.69 2.13
C LEU A 2 -15.03 -2.34 1.43
N LEU A 3 -15.18 -2.32 0.10
CA LEU A 3 -15.46 -1.09 -0.66
C LEU A 3 -16.78 -0.39 -0.27
N LYS A 4 -17.76 -1.13 0.27
CA LYS A 4 -19.00 -0.54 0.77
C LYS A 4 -18.78 0.00 2.19
N LEU A 5 -18.17 -0.82 3.06
CA LEU A 5 -17.90 -0.46 4.45
C LEU A 5 -16.97 0.75 4.61
N LYS A 6 -16.00 0.92 3.71
CA LYS A 6 -15.08 2.07 3.78
C LYS A 6 -15.78 3.45 3.65
N LYS A 7 -17.03 3.47 3.18
CA LYS A 7 -17.84 4.70 3.12
C LYS A 7 -18.39 5.12 4.49
N GLU A 8 -18.50 4.17 5.41
CA GLU A 8 -19.11 4.36 6.73
C GLU A 8 -18.09 4.24 7.87
N TYR A 9 -16.94 3.60 7.60
CA TYR A 9 -15.92 3.31 8.61
C TYR A 9 -14.52 3.68 8.12
N THR A 10 -13.68 4.12 9.06
CA THR A 10 -12.23 4.16 8.86
C THR A 10 -11.67 2.75 9.05
N ILE A 11 -11.02 2.22 8.00
CA ILE A 11 -10.49 0.86 7.99
C ILE A 11 -8.97 0.94 7.85
N VAL A 12 -8.25 0.27 8.74
CA VAL A 12 -6.80 0.07 8.66
C VAL A 12 -6.55 -1.41 8.39
N ILE A 13 -5.80 -1.72 7.33
CA ILE A 13 -5.50 -3.09 6.92
C ILE A 13 -3.99 -3.27 6.87
N VAL A 14 -3.48 -4.32 7.50
CA VAL A 14 -2.09 -4.78 7.35
C VAL A 14 -2.13 -6.04 6.49
N THR A 15 -1.45 -6.04 5.35
CA THR A 15 -1.49 -7.16 4.41
C THR A 15 -0.21 -7.25 3.58
N HIS A 16 0.14 -8.47 3.19
CA HIS A 16 1.14 -8.75 2.16
C HIS A 16 0.51 -8.96 0.76
N ASN A 17 -0.82 -8.94 0.66
CA ASN A 17 -1.51 -9.04 -0.61
C ASN A 17 -1.58 -7.66 -1.29
N MET A 18 -0.56 -7.38 -2.09
CA MET A 18 -0.38 -6.10 -2.76
C MET A 18 -1.47 -5.80 -3.78
N GLN A 19 -1.96 -6.81 -4.51
CA GLN A 19 -3.03 -6.65 -5.50
C GLN A 19 -4.35 -6.24 -4.84
N GLN A 20 -4.65 -6.80 -3.67
CA GLN A 20 -5.82 -6.38 -2.90
C GLN A 20 -5.61 -4.96 -2.35
N ALA A 21 -4.45 -4.68 -1.74
CA ALA A 21 -4.14 -3.36 -1.21
C ALA A 21 -4.29 -2.26 -2.27
N ALA A 22 -3.76 -2.50 -3.47
CA ALA A 22 -3.87 -1.60 -4.63
C ALA A 22 -5.33 -1.33 -5.04
N ARG A 23 -6.22 -2.32 -4.88
CA ARG A 23 -7.62 -2.22 -5.29
C ARG A 23 -8.54 -1.60 -4.24
N VAL A 24 -8.31 -1.88 -2.95
CA VAL A 24 -9.27 -1.50 -1.90
C VAL A 24 -8.88 -0.27 -1.09
N SER A 25 -7.59 0.06 -1.03
CA SER A 25 -7.08 1.10 -0.13
C SER A 25 -7.08 2.47 -0.78
N ASP A 26 -7.47 3.52 -0.06
CA ASP A 26 -7.34 4.91 -0.53
C ASP A 26 -5.90 5.41 -0.41
N TYR A 27 -5.26 5.05 0.70
CA TYR A 27 -3.86 5.33 0.98
C TYR A 27 -3.15 4.02 1.32
N THR A 28 -1.86 3.97 0.99
CA THR A 28 -1.00 2.83 1.32
C THR A 28 0.25 3.36 2.01
N GLY A 29 0.69 2.66 3.04
CA GLY A 29 1.97 2.89 3.70
C GLY A 29 2.83 1.65 3.58
N TYR A 30 4.09 1.83 3.16
CA TYR A 30 5.08 0.76 3.14
C TYR A 30 5.98 0.87 4.38
N PHE A 31 6.01 -0.21 5.16
CA PHE A 31 6.89 -0.33 6.32
C PHE A 31 8.03 -1.31 6.03
N TYR A 32 9.23 -0.95 6.47
CA TYR A 32 10.40 -1.81 6.42
C TYR A 32 11.18 -1.68 7.74
N PHE A 33 11.43 -2.82 8.40
CA PHE A 33 12.08 -2.88 9.73
C PHE A 33 11.54 -1.85 10.75
N GLY A 34 10.22 -1.74 10.85
CA GLY A 34 9.56 -0.85 11.81
C GLY A 34 9.59 0.64 11.44
N ARG A 35 10.12 1.01 10.26
CA ARG A 35 10.10 2.39 9.76
C ARG A 35 9.07 2.52 8.65
N LEU A 36 8.29 3.61 8.68
CA LEU A 36 7.44 4.01 7.57
C LEU A 36 8.35 4.61 6.50
N ILE A 37 8.53 3.86 5.41
CA ILE A 37 9.41 4.24 4.31
C ILE A 37 8.68 5.21 3.38
N GLU A 38 7.44 4.89 3.01
CA GLU A 38 6.64 5.72 2.13
C GLU A 38 5.17 5.62 2.50
N PHE A 39 4.46 6.74 2.45
CA PHE A 39 3.02 6.81 2.59
C PHE A 39 2.45 7.76 1.55
N ASN A 40 1.53 7.27 0.73
CA ASN A 40 0.91 8.10 -0.30
C ASN A 40 -0.45 7.53 -0.72
N LYS A 41 -1.15 8.23 -1.63
CA LYS A 41 -2.31 7.67 -2.34
C LYS A 41 -1.90 6.35 -2.96
N THR A 42 -2.73 5.33 -2.76
CA THR A 42 -2.45 3.96 -3.22
C THR A 42 -2.03 3.95 -4.70
N LYS A 43 -2.78 4.64 -5.56
CA LYS A 43 -2.45 4.70 -6.99
C LYS A 43 -1.04 5.25 -7.28
N GLU A 44 -0.66 6.37 -6.66
CA GLU A 44 0.69 6.93 -6.85
C GLU A 44 1.77 6.00 -6.30
N LEU A 45 1.56 5.43 -5.11
CA LEU A 45 2.54 4.54 -4.49
C LEU A 45 2.80 3.29 -5.35
N PHE A 46 1.78 2.75 -6.00
CA PHE A 46 1.88 1.54 -6.83
C PHE A 46 2.36 1.82 -8.28
N GLU A 47 2.00 2.95 -8.87
CA GLU A 47 2.36 3.28 -10.26
C GLU A 47 3.66 4.09 -10.36
N ASN A 48 3.94 4.96 -9.39
CA ASN A 48 5.09 5.85 -9.39
C ASN A 48 5.64 6.06 -7.97
N PRO A 49 6.20 5.00 -7.33
CA PRO A 49 6.80 5.10 -6.01
C PRO A 49 7.96 6.08 -6.00
N LYS A 50 8.08 6.87 -4.93
CA LYS A 50 9.16 7.85 -4.77
C LYS A 50 10.39 7.26 -4.08
N GLU A 51 10.20 6.22 -3.29
CA GLU A 51 11.29 5.55 -2.59
C GLU A 51 11.76 4.29 -3.32
N LYS A 52 13.08 4.14 -3.47
CA LYS A 52 13.69 2.97 -4.13
C LYS A 52 13.34 1.64 -3.45
N LEU A 53 13.21 1.65 -2.12
CA LEU A 53 12.81 0.47 -1.34
C LEU A 53 11.37 0.07 -1.64
N THR A 54 10.46 1.05 -1.77
CA THR A 54 9.07 0.82 -2.15
C THR A 54 8.99 0.26 -3.58
N GLU A 55 9.73 0.85 -4.53
CA GLU A 55 9.80 0.36 -5.91
C GLU A 55 10.30 -1.09 -6.00
N ALA A 56 11.39 -1.40 -5.29
CA ALA A 56 11.93 -2.76 -5.27
C ALA A 56 10.95 -3.77 -4.65
N TYR A 57 10.19 -3.37 -3.61
CA TYR A 57 9.16 -4.22 -2.99
C TYR A 57 8.00 -4.50 -3.95
N ILE A 58 7.48 -3.46 -4.61
CA ILE A 58 6.32 -3.57 -5.52
C ILE A 58 6.66 -4.32 -6.80
N SER A 59 7.85 -4.11 -7.35
CA SER A 59 8.30 -4.81 -8.56
C SER A 59 8.66 -6.28 -8.33
N GLY A 60 8.61 -6.77 -7.08
CA GLY A 60 9.01 -8.13 -6.76
C GLY A 60 10.51 -8.40 -6.92
N LYS A 61 11.34 -7.34 -6.97
CA LYS A 61 12.80 -7.44 -6.99
C LYS A 61 13.38 -7.88 -5.62
N PHE A 62 12.55 -7.95 -4.58
CA PHE A 62 12.87 -8.67 -3.37
C PHE A 62 12.43 -10.14 -3.51
N GLY A 63 13.42 -10.97 -3.80
CA GLY A 63 13.42 -12.43 -3.61
C GLY A 63 14.57 -12.80 -2.69
#